data_AF-A0A6N3DZK8-F1
#
_entry.id   AF-A0A6N3DZK8-F1
#
_cell.length_a   1.000
_cell.length_b   1.000
_cell.length_c   1.000
_cell.angle_alpha   90.00
_cell.angle_beta   90.00
_cell.angle_gamma   90.00
#
_symmetry.space_group_name_H-M   'P 1'
#
loop_
_entity.id
_entity.type
_entity.pdbx_description
1 polymer ?
#
loop_
_entity_poly.entity_id
_entity_poly.type
_entity_poly.pdbx_seq_one_letter_code
_entity_poly.pdbx_strand_id
1 'polypeptide(L)'
;MSGAGTIGRISMVPDGIKKGVFNQALIRFKVDKNSVNPLYFLKFMQSDMMQKQLTQANPGSAMTNLVPMDELKKWDVTIPSLEEQNKISNFINQIDESITLHQ
;
A
#
# COMPACT_ATOMS: atom_id res chain seq x y z
N MET A 1 -6.66 1.47 1.52
CA MET A 1 -6.58 0.64 0.29
C MET A 1 -7.98 0.23 -0.10
N SER A 2 -8.28 0.18 -1.41
CA SER A 2 -9.59 -0.29 -1.89
C SER A 2 -9.68 -1.81 -1.90
N GLY A 3 -10.70 -2.34 -1.23
CA GLY A 3 -11.13 -3.74 -1.17
C GLY A 3 -12.03 -4.17 -2.32
N ALA A 4 -12.67 -3.23 -3.00
CA ALA A 4 -13.63 -3.47 -4.08
C ALA A 4 -13.48 -2.43 -5.21
N GLY A 5 -13.96 -2.77 -6.42
CA GLY A 5 -13.85 -1.90 -7.59
C GLY A 5 -12.39 -1.78 -8.07
N THR A 6 -11.70 -0.71 -7.68
CA THR A 6 -10.28 -0.50 -7.98
C THR A 6 -9.37 -1.20 -6.97
N ILE A 7 -9.46 -2.52 -6.92
CA ILE A 7 -8.81 -3.40 -5.94
C ILE A 7 -7.29 -3.12 -5.88
N GLY A 8 -6.74 -3.09 -4.67
CA GLY A 8 -5.30 -2.90 -4.45
C GLY A 8 -4.82 -1.44 -4.46
N ARG A 9 -5.62 -0.49 -4.98
CA ARG A 9 -5.26 0.95 -4.92
C ARG A 9 -5.13 1.42 -3.47
N ILE A 10 -4.01 2.04 -3.15
CA ILE A 10 -3.67 2.52 -1.81
C ILE A 10 -3.25 3.99 -1.86
N SER A 11 -3.61 4.73 -0.81
CA SER A 11 -3.25 6.13 -0.60
C SER A 11 -2.90 6.37 0.86
N MET A 12 -2.10 7.41 1.10
CA MET A 12 -1.80 7.90 2.44
C MET A 12 -2.93 8.79 2.94
N VAL A 13 -3.25 8.68 4.23
CA VAL A 13 -4.20 9.58 4.88
C VAL A 13 -3.51 10.93 5.11
N PRO A 14 -4.06 12.06 4.62
CA PRO A 14 -3.46 13.38 4.83
C PRO A 14 -3.41 13.75 6.31
N ASP A 15 -2.35 14.47 6.70
CA ASP A 15 -2.26 15.05 8.03
C ASP A 15 -3.35 16.11 8.24
N GLY A 16 -3.87 16.21 9.47
CA GLY A 16 -4.91 17.20 9.82
C GLY A 16 -6.32 16.87 9.35
N ILE A 17 -6.58 15.68 8.80
CA ILE A 17 -7.94 15.29 8.40
C ILE A 17 -8.88 15.22 9.62
N LYS A 18 -10.11 15.72 9.44
CA LYS A 18 -11.16 15.64 10.47
C LYS A 18 -11.55 14.18 10.70
N LYS A 19 -11.90 13.85 11.95
CA LYS A 19 -12.43 12.51 12.30
C LYS A 19 -13.71 12.25 11.51
N GLY A 20 -13.81 11.06 10.90
CA GLY A 20 -14.97 10.65 10.12
C GLY A 20 -15.02 9.14 9.92
N VAL A 21 -16.09 8.68 9.28
CA VAL A 21 -16.29 7.29 8.86
C VAL A 21 -15.95 7.19 7.37
N PHE A 22 -15.26 6.13 6.97
CA PHE A 22 -14.96 5.85 5.57
C PHE A 22 -15.62 4.53 5.15
N ASN A 23 -15.74 4.32 3.84
CA ASN A 23 -16.43 3.16 3.26
C ASN A 23 -15.85 1.82 3.80
N GLN A 24 -16.74 0.91 4.20
CA GLN A 24 -16.40 -0.44 4.68
C GLN A 24 -15.57 -1.29 3.70
N ALA A 25 -15.67 -0.99 2.40
CA ALA A 25 -14.85 -1.62 1.37
C ALA A 25 -13.39 -1.13 1.38
N LEU A 26 -12.99 -0.20 2.26
CA LEU A 26 -11.61 0.24 2.38
C LEU A 26 -10.90 -0.45 3.55
N ILE A 27 -9.69 -0.90 3.29
CA ILE A 27 -8.78 -1.45 4.31
C ILE A 27 -7.88 -0.33 4.81
N ARG A 28 -7.82 -0.18 6.13
CA ARG A 28 -6.90 0.75 6.82
C ARG A 28 -5.67 -0.01 7.32
N PHE A 29 -4.51 0.37 6.82
CA PHE A 29 -3.23 -0.03 7.38
C PHE A 29 -2.76 1.02 8.38
N LYS A 30 -2.25 0.57 9.54
CA LYS A 30 -1.57 1.42 10.51
C LYS A 30 -0.18 0.84 10.72
N VAL A 31 0.82 1.63 10.37
CA VAL A 31 2.24 1.25 10.56
C VAL A 31 2.76 1.88 11.84
N ASP A 32 3.69 1.18 12.49
CA ASP A 32 4.51 1.77 13.55
C ASP A 32 5.63 2.59 12.91
N LYS A 33 5.60 3.90 13.11
CA LYS A 33 6.55 4.84 12.48
C LYS A 33 7.99 4.68 13.00
N ASN A 34 8.18 3.98 14.13
CA ASN A 34 9.52 3.70 14.67
C ASN A 34 10.23 2.58 13.89
N SER A 35 9.48 1.71 13.21
CA SER A 35 10.00 0.56 12.48
C SER A 35 9.80 0.66 10.98
N VAL A 36 8.77 1.39 10.53
CA VAL A 36 8.39 1.48 9.13
C VAL A 36 8.16 2.93 8.70
N ASN A 37 8.88 3.37 7.67
CA ASN A 37 8.58 4.64 7.01
C ASN A 37 7.24 4.51 6.22
N PRO A 38 6.24 5.37 6.48
CA PRO A 38 4.94 5.28 5.79
C PRO A 38 4.99 5.45 4.27
N LEU A 39 5.91 6.27 3.75
CA LEU A 39 6.12 6.46 2.32
C LEU A 39 6.76 5.22 1.69
N TYR A 40 7.76 4.63 2.36
CA TYR A 40 8.31 3.33 1.95
C TYR A 40 7.21 2.28 1.88
N PHE A 41 6.40 2.14 2.94
CA PHE A 41 5.27 1.21 2.97
C PHE A 41 4.30 1.45 1.81
N LEU A 42 3.97 2.72 1.52
CA LEU A 42 3.12 3.07 0.38
C LEU A 42 3.71 2.55 -0.93
N LYS A 43 5.00 2.82 -1.21
CA LYS A 43 5.68 2.36 -2.43
C LYS A 43 5.80 0.85 -2.49
N PHE A 44 6.10 0.20 -1.37
CA PHE A 44 6.15 -1.25 -1.26
C PHE A 44 4.81 -1.89 -1.60
N MET A 45 3.71 -1.38 -1.04
CA MET A 45 2.36 -1.86 -1.33
C MET A 45 1.94 -1.59 -2.78
N GLN A 46 2.47 -0.54 -3.41
CA GLN A 46 2.24 -0.22 -4.82
C GLN A 46 3.09 -1.05 -5.79
N SER A 47 4.13 -1.73 -5.32
CA SER A 47 5.01 -2.53 -6.18
C SER A 47 4.25 -3.66 -6.87
N ASP A 48 4.68 -4.00 -8.10
CA ASP A 48 4.07 -5.09 -8.89
C ASP A 48 4.04 -6.41 -8.14
N MET A 49 5.10 -6.72 -7.39
CA MET A 49 5.18 -7.93 -6.57
C MET A 49 4.04 -7.96 -5.55
N MET A 50 3.87 -6.88 -4.79
CA MET A 50 2.85 -6.81 -3.75
C MET A 50 1.44 -6.71 -4.34
N GLN A 51 1.24 -5.95 -5.42
CA GLN A 51 -0.04 -5.89 -6.12
C GLN A 51 -0.47 -7.25 -6.68
N LYS A 52 0.47 -8.02 -7.23
CA LYS A 52 0.21 -9.41 -7.62
C LYS A 52 -0.16 -10.22 -6.39
N GLN A 53 0.63 -10.21 -5.33
CA GLN A 53 0.34 -10.98 -4.13
C GLN A 53 -1.05 -10.65 -3.55
N LEU A 54 -1.45 -9.37 -3.52
CA LEU A 54 -2.75 -8.89 -3.06
C LEU A 54 -3.94 -9.33 -3.91
N THR A 55 -3.71 -9.62 -5.19
CA THR A 55 -4.77 -9.93 -6.17
C THR A 55 -4.74 -11.39 -6.65
N GLN A 56 -3.78 -12.20 -6.18
CA GLN A 56 -3.65 -13.62 -6.52
C GLN A 56 -4.73 -14.52 -5.88
N ALA A 57 -5.65 -13.96 -5.10
CA ALA A 57 -6.75 -14.71 -4.53
C ALA A 57 -7.82 -15.05 -5.59
N ASN A 58 -7.97 -16.35 -5.84
CA ASN A 58 -9.00 -17.01 -6.67
C ASN A 58 -8.75 -16.99 -8.19
N PRO A 59 -7.96 -17.93 -8.73
CA PRO A 59 -7.83 -18.18 -10.16
C PRO A 59 -9.14 -18.56 -10.89
N GLY A 60 -10.20 -18.87 -10.15
CA GLY A 60 -11.47 -19.40 -10.68
C GLY A 60 -12.66 -18.43 -10.67
N SER A 61 -12.52 -17.21 -10.16
CA SER A 61 -13.60 -16.21 -10.20
C SER A 61 -13.35 -15.17 -11.29
N ALA A 62 -14.36 -14.87 -12.10
CA ALA A 62 -14.30 -13.80 -13.12
C ALA A 62 -14.01 -12.41 -12.53
N MET A 63 -14.16 -12.26 -11.21
CA MET A 63 -13.81 -11.06 -10.46
C MET A 63 -12.52 -11.32 -9.68
N THR A 64 -11.48 -10.52 -9.96
CA THR A 64 -10.33 -10.37 -9.06
C THR A 64 -10.87 -9.91 -7.72
N ASN A 65 -10.50 -10.60 -6.63
CA ASN A 65 -10.79 -10.15 -5.27
C ASN A 65 -9.48 -9.93 -4.53
N LEU A 66 -9.51 -9.04 -3.54
CA LEU A 66 -8.40 -8.93 -2.61
C LEU A 66 -8.29 -10.21 -1.78
N VAL A 67 -7.06 -10.58 -1.44
CA VAL A 67 -6.78 -11.66 -0.49
C VAL A 67 -7.57 -11.44 0.80
N PRO A 68 -8.21 -12.49 1.36
CA PRO A 68 -8.95 -12.38 2.60
C PRO A 68 -8.11 -11.78 3.73
N MET A 69 -8.72 -10.95 4.58
CA MET A 69 -8.01 -10.28 5.67
C MET A 69 -7.29 -11.24 6.63
N ASP A 70 -7.84 -12.43 6.84
CA ASP A 70 -7.24 -13.45 7.72
C ASP A 70 -6.02 -14.13 7.10
N GLU A 71 -5.89 -14.09 5.77
CA GLU A 71 -4.68 -14.53 5.07
C GLU A 71 -3.66 -13.40 5.01
N LEU A 72 -4.08 -12.18 4.69
CA LEU A 72 -3.21 -11.00 4.66
C LEU A 72 -2.48 -10.77 6.00
N LYS A 73 -3.16 -11.02 7.13
CA LYS A 73 -2.57 -10.91 8.47
C LYS A 73 -1.49 -11.96 8.77
N LYS A 74 -1.42 -13.04 8.00
CA LYS A 74 -0.45 -14.13 8.16
C LYS A 74 0.79 -13.94 7.28
N TRP A 75 0.82 -12.89 6.46
CA TRP A 75 1.96 -12.66 5.60
C TRP A 75 3.15 -12.15 6.40
N ASP A 76 4.23 -12.92 6.34
CA ASP A 76 5.53 -12.46 6.78
C ASP A 76 6.22 -11.70 5.64
N VAL A 77 6.62 -10.46 5.94
CA VAL A 77 7.34 -9.61 5.00
C VAL A 77 8.66 -9.18 5.60
N THR A 78 9.74 -9.40 4.87
CA THR A 78 11.05 -8.87 5.24
C THR A 78 11.13 -7.42 4.80
N ILE A 79 11.42 -6.52 5.75
CA ILE A 79 11.62 -5.10 5.49
C ILE A 79 13.07 -4.70 5.77
N PRO A 80 13.64 -3.76 5.00
CA PRO A 80 15.00 -3.29 5.20
C PRO A 80 15.09 -2.37 6.42
N SER A 81 16.29 -1.95 6.78
CA SER A 81 16.51 -1.01 7.89
C SER A 81 15.80 0.33 7.63
N LEU A 82 15.46 1.06 8.70
CA LEU A 82 14.75 2.34 8.56
C LEU A 82 15.54 3.35 7.71
N GLU A 83 16.87 3.33 7.79
CA GLU A 83 17.74 4.16 6.94
C GLU A 83 17.57 3.83 5.45
N GLU A 84 17.59 2.56 5.08
CA GLU A 84 17.39 2.11 3.71
C GLU A 84 15.97 2.42 3.23
N GLN A 85 14.95 2.21 4.07
CA GLN A 85 13.57 2.56 3.76
C GLN A 85 13.46 4.04 3.36
N ASN A 86 14.10 4.95 4.13
CA ASN A 86 14.12 6.38 3.84
C ASN A 86 14.80 6.68 2.49
N LYS A 87 15.95 6.06 2.21
CA LYS A 87 16.67 6.26 0.94
C LYS A 87 15.82 5.81 -0.25
N ILE A 88 15.22 4.62 -0.16
CA ILE A 88 14.37 4.04 -1.21
C ILE A 88 13.14 4.93 -1.44
N SER A 89 12.43 5.31 -0.37
CA SER A 89 11.20 6.09 -0.50
C SER A 89 11.45 7.48 -1.09
N ASN A 90 12.55 8.13 -0.68
CA ASN A 90 12.91 9.45 -1.19
C ASN A 90 13.29 9.39 -2.66
N PHE A 91 14.09 8.41 -3.07
CA PHE A 91 14.50 8.25 -4.46
C PHE A 91 13.30 8.02 -5.39
N ILE A 92 12.40 7.10 -5.02
CA ILE A 92 11.20 6.83 -5.83
C ILE A 92 10.31 8.08 -5.89
N ASN A 93 10.14 8.79 -4.77
CA ASN A 93 9.32 9.99 -4.73
C ASN A 93 9.89 11.13 -5.61
N GLN A 94 11.21 11.30 -5.64
CA GLN A 94 11.86 12.27 -6.54
C GLN A 94 11.61 11.96 -8.01
N ILE A 95 11.61 10.67 -8.39
CA ILE A 95 11.27 10.24 -9.74
C ILE A 95 9.81 10.59 -10.05
N ASP A 96 8.88 10.27 -9.15
CA ASP A 96 7.46 10.56 -9.33
C ASP A 96 7.20 12.07 -9.47
N GLU A 97 7.83 12.90 -8.64
CA GLU A 97 7.76 14.36 -8.74
C GLU A 97 8.32 14.86 -10.08
N SER A 98 9.45 14.31 -10.52
CA SER A 98 10.07 14.67 -11.81
C SER A 98 9.16 14.31 -12.99
N ILE A 99 8.51 13.14 -12.96
CA ILE A 99 7.54 12.74 -13.99
C ILE A 99 6.33 13.66 -13.97
N THR A 100 5.78 13.94 -12.78
CA THR A 100 4.58 14.78 -12.61
C THR A 100 4.81 16.20 -13.12
N LEU A 101 6.02 16.76 -12.96
CA LEU A 101 6.35 18.11 -13.44
C LEU A 101 6.37 18.23 -14.97
N HIS A 102 6.56 17.11 -15.68
CA HIS A 102 6.64 17.06 -17.15
C HIS A 102 5.37 16.52 -17.82
N GLN A 103 4.28 16.34 -17.05
CA GLN A 103 2.94 15.97 -17.54
C GLN A 103 2.02 17.19 -17.49
#